data_AF-A0A0G1N3Q9-F1
#
_entry.id   AF-A0A0G1N3Q9-F1
#
_cell.length_a   1.000
_cell.length_b   1.000
_cell.length_c   1.000
_cell.angle_alpha   90.00
_cell.angle_beta   90.00
_cell.angle_gamma   90.00
#
_symmetry.space_group_name_H-M   'P 1'
#
loop_
_entity.id
_entity.type
_entity.pdbx_description
1 polymer ?
#
loop_
_entity_poly.entity_id
_entity_poly.type
_entity_poly.pdbx_seq_one_letter_code
_entity_poly.pdbx_strand_id
1 'polypeptide(L)'
;MSLEQNKTFASELEAELREAGLPSDPSQIVGHLYWFGCEHGSHHHILSGTIQAIEVSDEGGLDLYITNPRFWGERLISIKYSNKWMAYVDVKPREWSDEALERMSEEEHERAIQEDIAAKFFEGEFQLL
;
A
#
# COMPACT_ATOMS: atom_id res chain seq x y z
N MET A 1 -11.80 22.29 -8.99
CA MET A 1 -11.77 21.33 -10.12
C MET A 1 -12.83 21.71 -11.12
N SER A 2 -12.52 21.62 -12.42
CA SER A 2 -13.51 21.81 -13.47
C SER A 2 -14.41 20.56 -13.62
N LEU A 3 -15.57 20.74 -14.25
CA LEU A 3 -16.54 19.66 -14.46
C LEU A 3 -16.01 18.57 -15.41
N GLU A 4 -15.08 18.93 -16.30
CA GLU A 4 -14.38 18.00 -17.19
C GLU A 4 -13.30 17.20 -16.43
N GLN A 5 -12.53 17.85 -15.56
CA GLN A 5 -11.54 17.17 -14.71
C GLN A 5 -12.18 16.12 -13.81
N ASN A 6 -13.37 16.41 -13.24
CA ASN A 6 -14.10 15.44 -12.43
C ASN A 6 -14.59 14.23 -13.24
N LYS A 7 -14.95 14.41 -14.51
CA LYS A 7 -15.37 13.30 -15.38
C LYS A 7 -14.20 12.41 -15.77
N THR A 8 -13.04 13.01 -16.06
CA THR A 8 -11.82 12.27 -16.36
C THR A 8 -11.38 11.44 -15.15
N PHE A 9 -11.33 12.06 -13.96
CA PHE A 9 -10.99 11.36 -12.72
C PHE A 9 -11.95 10.21 -12.41
N ALA A 10 -13.26 10.43 -12.53
CA ALA A 10 -14.25 9.38 -12.28
C ALA A 10 -14.07 8.19 -13.25
N SER A 11 -13.72 8.44 -14.51
CA SER A 11 -13.45 7.40 -15.49
C SER A 11 -12.15 6.64 -15.22
N GLU A 12 -11.10 7.34 -14.78
CA GLU A 12 -9.81 6.71 -14.40
C GLU A 12 -10.00 5.83 -13.17
N LEU A 13 -10.68 6.35 -12.13
CA LEU A 13 -11.00 5.59 -10.93
C LEU A 13 -11.84 4.34 -11.26
N GLU A 14 -12.87 4.46 -12.10
CA GLU A 14 -13.68 3.31 -12.50
C GLU A 14 -12.85 2.24 -13.22
N ALA A 15 -11.93 2.64 -14.10
CA ALA A 15 -11.06 1.73 -14.83
C ALA A 15 -10.13 0.98 -13.87
N GLU A 16 -9.44 1.71 -13.00
CA GLU A 16 -8.51 1.17 -12.03
C GLU A 16 -9.20 0.22 -11.03
N LEU A 17 -10.38 0.60 -10.50
CA LEU A 17 -11.19 -0.26 -9.64
C LEU A 17 -11.55 -1.57 -10.33
N ARG A 18 -11.96 -1.50 -11.61
CA ARG A 18 -12.29 -2.69 -12.41
C ARG A 18 -11.06 -3.58 -12.63
N GLU A 19 -9.91 -2.99 -12.93
CA GLU A 19 -8.65 -3.72 -13.09
C GLU A 19 -8.20 -4.42 -11.79
N ALA A 20 -8.48 -3.80 -10.65
CA ALA A 20 -8.26 -4.38 -9.33
C ALA A 20 -9.32 -5.42 -8.91
N GLY A 21 -10.35 -5.66 -9.73
CA GLY A 21 -11.45 -6.58 -9.42
C GLY A 21 -12.43 -6.06 -8.36
N LEU A 22 -12.47 -4.75 -8.14
CA LEU A 22 -13.33 -4.08 -7.16
C LEU A 22 -14.62 -3.52 -7.81
N PRO A 23 -15.65 -3.22 -7.00
CA PRO A 23 -16.82 -2.49 -7.47
C PRO A 23 -16.46 -1.16 -8.14
N SER A 24 -17.16 -0.78 -9.20
CA SER A 24 -16.92 0.49 -9.89
C SER A 24 -17.40 1.72 -9.11
N ASP A 25 -18.27 1.52 -8.12
CA ASP A 25 -18.80 2.58 -7.26
C ASP A 25 -18.00 2.65 -5.94
N PRO A 26 -17.26 3.74 -5.68
CA PRO A 26 -16.47 3.90 -4.45
C PRO A 26 -17.30 3.77 -3.16
N SER A 27 -18.60 4.06 -3.20
CA SER A 27 -19.47 3.92 -2.02
C SER A 27 -19.68 2.47 -1.58
N GLN A 28 -19.39 1.50 -2.46
CA GLN A 28 -19.41 0.06 -2.17
C GLN A 28 -18.09 -0.46 -1.62
N ILE A 29 -17.10 0.43 -1.43
CA ILE A 29 -15.74 0.08 -1.00
C ILE A 29 -15.37 0.87 0.26
N VAL A 30 -15.50 2.19 0.20
CA VAL A 30 -15.22 3.05 1.37
C VAL A 30 -16.19 2.70 2.50
N GLY A 31 -15.65 2.58 3.72
CA GLY A 31 -16.40 2.16 4.90
C GLY A 31 -16.62 0.65 5.02
N HIS A 32 -16.22 -0.15 4.03
CA HIS A 32 -16.38 -1.60 4.05
C HIS A 32 -15.14 -2.30 4.62
N LEU A 33 -15.36 -3.52 5.09
CA LEU A 33 -14.31 -4.36 5.65
C LEU A 33 -13.50 -5.01 4.54
N TYR A 34 -12.23 -5.29 4.84
CA TYR A 34 -11.36 -6.05 3.94
C TYR A 34 -10.60 -7.13 4.72
N TRP A 35 -10.12 -8.12 3.99
CA TRP A 35 -9.04 -9.01 4.39
C TRP A 35 -7.84 -8.88 3.46
N PHE A 36 -6.65 -8.94 4.03
CA PHE A 36 -5.40 -9.01 3.28
C PHE A 36 -4.55 -10.16 3.80
N GLY A 37 -4.33 -11.17 2.96
CA GLY A 37 -3.51 -12.35 3.26
C GLY A 37 -2.12 -12.20 2.67
N CYS A 38 -1.06 -12.46 3.43
CA CYS A 38 0.32 -12.44 2.91
C CYS A 38 1.24 -13.43 3.61
N GLU A 39 2.33 -13.78 2.94
CA GLU A 39 3.38 -14.64 3.48
C GLU A 39 4.59 -13.82 3.95
N HIS A 40 5.15 -14.20 5.10
CA HIS A 40 6.41 -13.64 5.60
C HIS A 40 7.25 -14.69 6.30
N GLY A 41 8.38 -15.02 5.68
CA GLY A 41 9.19 -16.14 6.11
C GLY A 41 8.38 -17.44 6.06
N SER A 42 8.15 -18.05 7.22
CA SER A 42 7.40 -19.32 7.35
C SER A 42 5.97 -19.15 7.86
N HIS A 43 5.47 -17.91 7.96
CA HIS A 43 4.17 -17.61 8.55
C HIS A 43 3.22 -17.01 7.51
N HIS A 44 1.94 -17.36 7.63
CA HIS A 44 0.84 -16.76 6.88
C HIS A 44 0.07 -15.80 7.79
N HIS A 45 -0.17 -14.59 7.30
CA HIS A 45 -0.82 -13.53 8.05
C HIS A 45 -2.08 -13.08 7.35
N ILE A 46 -3.14 -12.87 8.14
CA ILE A 46 -4.40 -12.28 7.68
C ILE A 46 -4.61 -10.99 8.45
N LEU A 47 -4.73 -9.89 7.72
CA LEU A 47 -5.05 -8.57 8.24
C LEU A 47 -6.48 -8.24 7.92
N SER A 48 -7.11 -7.51 8.83
CA SER A 48 -8.47 -7.03 8.63
C SER A 48 -8.60 -5.62 9.14
N GLY A 49 -9.48 -4.86 8.50
CA GLY A 49 -9.76 -3.48 8.84
C GLY A 49 -10.86 -2.93 7.96
N THR A 50 -10.99 -1.61 7.95
CA THR A 50 -11.97 -0.88 7.15
C THR A 50 -11.25 0.03 6.17
N ILE A 51 -11.75 0.12 4.95
CA ILE A 51 -11.25 1.05 3.93
C ILE A 51 -11.77 2.45 4.27
N GLN A 52 -10.89 3.41 4.40
CA GLN A 52 -11.18 4.80 4.78
C GLN A 52 -11.23 5.73 3.57
N ALA A 53 -10.40 5.50 2.57
CA ALA A 53 -10.36 6.29 1.33
C ALA A 53 -9.71 5.48 0.20
N ILE A 54 -9.88 5.97 -1.02
CA ILE A 54 -9.30 5.40 -2.24
C ILE A 54 -8.65 6.55 -3.01
N GLU A 55 -7.48 6.29 -3.56
CA GLU A 55 -6.74 7.20 -4.41
C GLU A 55 -6.32 6.49 -5.70
N VAL A 56 -6.35 7.22 -6.81
CA VAL A 56 -5.71 6.79 -8.07
C VAL A 56 -4.32 7.39 -8.07
N SER A 57 -3.30 6.55 -8.18
CA SER A 57 -1.90 6.97 -8.17
C SER A 57 -1.53 7.63 -9.50
N ASP A 58 -0.72 8.70 -9.46
CA ASP A 58 -0.19 9.38 -10.65
C ASP A 58 0.67 8.45 -11.54
N GLU A 59 1.22 7.37 -10.96
CA GLU A 59 1.98 6.33 -11.65
C GLU A 59 1.10 5.19 -12.20
N GLY A 60 -0.23 5.30 -12.06
CA GLY A 60 -1.20 4.23 -12.28
C GLY A 60 -1.42 3.37 -11.04
N GLY A 61 -2.57 2.68 -11.01
CA GLY A 61 -2.96 1.83 -9.90
C GLY A 61 -3.81 2.53 -8.83
N LEU A 62 -4.18 1.75 -7.82
CA LEU A 62 -5.02 2.19 -6.70
C LEU A 62 -4.25 2.17 -5.40
N ASP A 63 -4.52 3.14 -4.52
CA ASP A 63 -4.15 3.08 -3.13
C ASP A 63 -5.40 3.09 -2.23
N LEU A 64 -5.53 2.07 -1.38
CA LEU A 64 -6.60 1.92 -0.42
C LEU A 64 -6.08 2.31 0.97
N TYR A 65 -6.52 3.47 1.46
CA TYR A 65 -6.23 3.87 2.83
C TYR A 65 -7.11 3.09 3.78
N ILE A 66 -6.53 2.60 4.87
CA ILE A 66 -7.22 1.68 5.77
C ILE A 66 -7.10 2.09 7.24
N THR A 67 -7.90 1.46 8.11
CA THR A 67 -7.88 1.69 9.56
C THR A 67 -6.67 1.06 10.25
N ASN A 68 -5.48 1.65 10.17
CA ASN A 68 -4.27 1.37 10.98
C ASN A 68 -4.20 0.02 11.74
N PRO A 69 -4.37 -1.15 11.10
CA PRO A 69 -4.18 -2.40 11.79
C PRO A 69 -2.68 -2.58 12.04
N ARG A 70 -2.34 -3.28 13.12
CA ARG A 70 -0.95 -3.63 13.39
C ARG A 70 -0.54 -4.78 12.49
N PHE A 71 0.52 -4.58 11.72
CA PHE A 71 1.17 -5.55 10.89
C PHE A 71 2.55 -5.87 11.48
N TRP A 72 2.66 -7.02 12.15
CA TRP A 72 3.89 -7.44 12.85
C TRP A 72 4.47 -6.41 13.82
N GLY A 73 3.61 -5.60 14.43
CA GLY A 73 4.02 -4.52 15.35
C GLY A 73 4.21 -3.17 14.67
N GLU A 74 4.35 -3.14 13.34
CA GLU A 74 4.31 -1.93 12.52
C GLU A 74 2.87 -1.53 12.20
N ARG A 75 2.69 -0.30 11.72
CA ARG A 75 1.38 0.22 11.34
C ARG A 75 1.16 0.04 9.85
N LEU A 76 0.13 -0.72 9.46
CA LEU A 76 -0.29 -0.76 8.05
C LEU A 76 -0.95 0.57 7.69
N ILE A 77 -0.44 1.21 6.64
CA ILE A 77 -0.88 2.54 6.19
C ILE A 77 -1.90 2.40 5.08
N SER A 78 -1.58 1.59 4.07
CA SER A 78 -2.43 1.43 2.91
C SER A 78 -2.21 0.09 2.20
N ILE A 79 -3.08 -0.21 1.24
CA ILE A 79 -2.98 -1.37 0.36
C ILE A 79 -3.03 -0.87 -1.08
N LYS A 80 -1.96 -1.11 -1.83
CA LYS A 80 -1.80 -0.68 -3.21
C LYS A 80 -2.09 -1.82 -4.19
N TYR A 81 -2.72 -1.48 -5.32
CA TYR A 81 -2.80 -2.34 -6.50
C TYR A 81 -2.04 -1.71 -7.66
N SER A 82 -1.08 -2.45 -8.21
CA SER A 82 -0.37 -2.11 -9.45
C SER A 82 0.05 -3.40 -10.15
N ASN A 83 -0.90 -4.07 -10.79
CA ASN A 83 -0.85 -5.47 -11.30
C ASN A 83 -0.86 -6.57 -10.22
N LYS A 84 -0.51 -6.23 -8.99
CA LYS A 84 -0.55 -7.11 -7.81
C LYS A 84 -0.90 -6.30 -6.57
N TRP A 85 -1.43 -6.98 -5.58
CA TRP A 85 -1.80 -6.40 -4.30
C TRP A 85 -0.61 -6.36 -3.36
N MET A 86 -0.33 -5.17 -2.81
CA MET A 86 0.79 -4.90 -1.91
C MET A 86 0.30 -4.17 -0.66
N ALA A 87 0.66 -4.63 0.52
CA ALA A 87 0.46 -3.92 1.78
C ALA A 87 1.63 -2.97 2.03
N TYR A 88 1.34 -1.68 2.27
CA TYR A 88 2.34 -0.65 2.59
C TYR A 88 2.31 -0.31 4.08
N VAL A 89 3.42 -0.55 4.78
CA VAL A 89 3.53 -0.34 6.22
C VAL A 89 4.50 0.79 6.56
N ASP A 90 4.19 1.50 7.63
CA ASP A 90 5.06 2.50 8.23
C ASP A 90 6.18 1.79 9.00
N VAL A 91 7.24 1.41 8.29
CA VAL A 91 8.49 0.98 8.91
C VAL A 91 9.27 2.23 9.29
N LYS A 92 9.54 2.39 10.59
CA LYS A 92 10.53 3.37 11.04
C LYS A 92 11.88 3.00 10.41
N PRO A 93 12.53 3.91 9.67
CA PRO A 93 13.86 3.64 9.11
C PRO A 93 14.80 3.20 10.24
N ARG A 94 15.78 2.36 9.92
CA ARG A 94 16.83 2.05 10.89
C ARG A 94 17.53 3.36 11.30
N GLU A 95 17.62 3.62 12.60
CA GLU A 95 18.44 4.72 13.09
C GLU A 95 19.92 4.34 12.89
N TRP A 96 20.57 4.95 11.90
CA TRP A 96 22.02 4.81 11.70
C TRP A 96 22.75 5.88 12.51
N SER A 97 23.74 5.46 13.30
CA SER A 97 24.69 6.40 13.90
C SER A 97 25.59 7.02 12.83
N ASP A 98 26.05 8.25 13.04
CA ASP A 98 26.98 8.95 12.14
C ASP A 98 28.24 8.11 11.82
N GLU A 99 28.78 7.40 12.80
CA GLU A 99 29.93 6.48 12.60
C GLU A 99 29.61 5.27 11.69
N ALA A 100 28.35 4.85 11.62
CA ALA A 100 27.94 3.75 10.73
C ALA A 100 27.77 4.27 9.30
N LEU A 101 27.29 5.51 9.15
CA LEU A 101 27.17 6.19 7.86
C LEU A 101 28.54 6.50 7.24
N GLU A 102 29.51 6.97 8.03
CA GLU A 102 30.87 7.25 7.56
C GLU A 102 31.65 6.01 7.09
N ARG A 103 31.23 4.82 7.51
CA ARG A 103 31.86 3.53 7.15
C ARG A 103 31.21 2.86 5.94
N MET A 104 30.02 3.33 5.51
CA MET A 104 29.32 2.78 4.36
C MET A 104 29.74 3.51 3.10
N SER A 105 30.00 2.76 2.03
CA SER A 105 30.10 3.36 0.70
C SER A 105 28.74 3.89 0.23
N GLU A 106 28.74 4.84 -0.70
CA GLU A 106 27.50 5.40 -1.27
C GLU A 106 26.60 4.30 -1.87
N GLU A 107 27.19 3.30 -2.54
CA GLU A 107 26.45 2.16 -3.12
C GLU A 107 25.86 1.21 -2.06
N GLU A 108 26.49 1.08 -0.90
CA GLU A 108 25.95 0.30 0.23
C GLU A 108 24.85 1.08 0.95
N HIS A 109 25.00 2.39 1.05
CA HIS A 109 24.00 3.28 1.63
C HIS A 109 22.71 3.30 0.80
N GLU A 110 22.84 3.47 -0.52
CA GLU A 110 21.69 3.44 -1.44
C GLU A 110 20.98 2.08 -1.41
N ARG A 111 21.73 0.97 -1.33
CA ARG A 111 21.17 -0.36 -1.20
C ARG A 111 20.44 -0.58 0.12
N ALA A 112 20.98 -0.10 1.25
CA ALA A 112 20.32 -0.18 2.54
C ALA A 112 19.01 0.62 2.57
N ILE A 113 18.97 1.79 1.92
CA ILE A 113 17.73 2.56 1.73
C ILE A 113 16.73 1.77 0.89
N GLN A 114 17.17 1.17 -0.22
CA GLN A 114 16.29 0.35 -1.06
C GLN A 114 15.77 -0.89 -0.33
N GLU A 115 16.58 -1.51 0.53
CA GLU A 115 16.16 -2.62 1.39
C GLU A 115 15.15 -2.16 2.46
N ASP A 116 15.37 -1.01 3.08
CA ASP A 116 14.44 -0.43 4.06
C ASP A 116 13.12 0.02 3.40
N ILE A 117 13.14 0.44 2.12
CA ILE A 117 11.94 0.75 1.32
C ILE A 117 11.24 -0.55 0.89
N ALA A 118 11.97 -1.55 0.41
CA ALA A 118 11.41 -2.85 0.02
C ALA A 118 10.79 -3.57 1.22
N ALA A 119 11.37 -3.40 2.43
CA ALA A 119 10.80 -3.89 3.68
C ALA A 119 9.45 -3.24 4.06
N LYS A 120 9.00 -2.19 3.33
CA LYS A 120 7.69 -1.55 3.56
C LYS A 120 6.56 -2.16 2.77
N PHE A 121 6.86 -3.00 1.77
CA PHE A 121 5.85 -3.53 0.85
C PHE A 121 5.78 -5.05 0.92
N PHE A 122 4.57 -5.56 1.15
CA PHE A 122 4.31 -7.00 1.25
C PHE A 122 3.29 -7.44 0.22
N GLU A 123 3.70 -8.33 -0.68
CA GLU A 123 2.80 -8.93 -1.66
C GLU A 123 1.80 -9.85 -0.97
N GLY A 124 0.56 -9.82 -1.44
CA GLY A 124 -0.50 -10.62 -0.85
C GLY A 124 -1.76 -10.67 -1.70
N GLU A 125 -2.81 -11.16 -1.07
CA GLU A 125 -4.14 -11.29 -1.65
C GLU A 125 -5.09 -10.36 -0.90
N PHE A 126 -5.86 -9.57 -1.65
CA PHE A 126 -6.86 -8.67 -1.11
C PHE A 126 -8.27 -9.22 -1.35
N GLN A 127 -9.12 -9.12 -0.34
CA GLN A 127 -10.53 -9.45 -0.44
C GLN A 127 -11.39 -8.38 0.23
N LEU A 128 -12.34 -7.83 -0.52
CA LEU A 128 -13.41 -7.00 0.01
C LEU A 128 -14.50 -7.91 0.62
N LEU A 129 -15.03 -7.54 1.80
CA LEU A 129 -16.03 -8.33 2.55
C LEU A 129 -17.43 -7.71 2.52
#